data_AF-A0AAV2JNU1-F1
#
_entry.id   AF-A0AAV2JNU1-F1
#
_cell.length_a   1.000
_cell.length_b   1.000
_cell.length_c   1.000
_cell.angle_alpha   90.00
_cell.angle_beta   90.00
_cell.angle_gamma   90.00
#
_symmetry.space_group_name_H-M   'P 1'
#
loop_
_entity.id
_entity.type
_entity.pdbx_description
1 polymer ?
#
loop_
_entity_poly.entity_id
_entity_poly.type
_entity_poly.pdbx_seq_one_letter_code
_entity_poly.pdbx_strand_id
1 'polypeptide(L)'
;MNGPRAAFQVSPDRQRHLHVATSQRKKKKKKKEKKEKEKKKKKKKKEEEEEEEKKKKKKKEKEKEKEKKKKEKEKEKEKKKKKKEKEKEKEKEKKKKEKEKEKKKKKEKEKEKEKEKKKEKEKEKKEKEKEEKKKKKKEEEKEKKEEEEEEEGEGEGEGEGEGEEEEGEGEGEGEGEEEEGEGEGEGEEEGEGEGEGEGEGEEEEEEEGEGEGEEEEEEGEGEGEGEGEEGEGEEEGEGEGEEGEGEGGEEEEEEGEGEGEGEGEEEEEEGEGEGEEEEEGD
;
A
#
# COMPACT_ATOMS: atom_id res chain seq x y z
N MET A 1 25.00 36.54 -106.80
CA MET A 1 24.89 35.56 -107.90
C MET A 1 25.39 34.21 -107.39
N ASN A 2 24.49 33.25 -107.16
CA ASN A 2 24.88 31.87 -106.87
C ASN A 2 25.10 31.15 -108.21
N GLY A 3 26.35 30.81 -108.53
CA GLY A 3 26.69 30.05 -109.73
C GLY A 3 26.22 28.59 -109.65
N PRO A 4 25.94 27.93 -110.78
CA PRO A 4 25.51 26.54 -110.81
C PRO A 4 26.63 25.65 -110.28
N ARG A 5 26.37 24.97 -109.15
CA ARG A 5 27.28 23.95 -108.61
C ARG A 5 27.31 22.78 -109.59
N ALA A 6 28.50 22.46 -110.10
CA ALA A 6 28.73 21.26 -110.89
C ALA A 6 28.28 20.01 -110.11
N ALA A 7 27.30 19.30 -110.66
CA ALA A 7 26.84 18.04 -110.11
C ALA A 7 27.93 16.99 -110.31
N PHE A 8 28.76 16.77 -109.29
CA PHE A 8 29.76 15.71 -109.29
C PHE A 8 29.03 14.36 -109.29
N GLN A 9 28.93 13.71 -110.45
CA GLN A 9 28.37 12.36 -110.55
C GLN A 9 29.30 11.39 -109.81
N VAL A 10 28.86 10.94 -108.65
CA VAL A 10 29.56 9.92 -107.86
C VAL A 10 29.35 8.57 -108.54
N SER A 11 30.46 7.87 -108.84
CA SER A 11 30.45 6.53 -109.44
C SER A 11 29.55 5.57 -108.63
N PRO A 12 28.76 4.69 -109.28
CA PRO A 12 27.85 3.75 -108.59
C PRO A 12 28.53 2.92 -107.49
N ASP A 13 29.80 2.55 -107.68
CA ASP A 13 30.58 1.80 -106.69
C ASP A 13 30.87 2.60 -105.41
N ARG A 14 31.12 3.92 -105.53
CA ARG A 14 31.25 4.81 -104.35
C ARG A 14 29.93 4.94 -103.60
N GLN A 15 28.78 4.93 -104.29
CA GLN A 15 27.47 4.95 -103.63
C GLN A 15 27.22 3.67 -102.82
N ARG A 16 27.59 2.50 -103.36
CA ARG A 16 27.52 1.22 -102.63
C ARG A 16 28.40 1.21 -101.38
N HIS A 17 29.65 1.69 -101.48
CA HIS A 17 30.54 1.79 -100.32
C HIS A 17 30.00 2.74 -99.24
N LEU A 18 29.41 3.88 -99.62
CA LEU A 18 28.77 4.80 -98.67
C LEU A 18 27.54 4.17 -97.99
N HIS A 19 26.74 3.40 -98.73
CA HIS A 19 25.57 2.71 -98.16
C HIS A 19 25.99 1.63 -97.16
N VAL A 20 27.03 0.84 -97.47
CA VAL A 20 27.58 -0.16 -96.54
C VAL A 20 28.17 0.51 -95.29
N ALA A 21 28.95 1.58 -95.44
CA ALA A 21 29.54 2.31 -94.33
C ALA A 21 28.48 2.93 -93.39
N THR A 22 27.44 3.55 -93.95
CA THR A 22 26.34 4.13 -93.17
C THR A 22 25.52 3.06 -92.46
N SER A 23 25.26 1.90 -93.11
CA SER A 23 24.60 0.76 -92.49
C SER A 23 25.41 0.19 -91.31
N GLN A 24 26.72 0.01 -91.47
CA GLN A 24 27.60 -0.43 -90.37
C GLN A 24 27.65 0.58 -89.22
N ARG A 25 27.68 1.89 -89.52
CA ARG A 25 27.63 2.96 -88.50
C ARG A 25 26.30 2.97 -87.74
N LYS A 26 25.18 2.79 -88.43
CA LYS A 26 23.84 2.66 -87.81
C LYS A 26 23.77 1.42 -86.91
N LYS A 27 24.28 0.26 -87.35
CA LYS A 27 24.36 -0.96 -86.53
C LYS A 27 25.23 -0.76 -85.28
N LYS A 28 26.40 -0.14 -85.41
CA LYS A 28 27.29 0.21 -84.27
C LYS A 28 26.60 1.17 -83.29
N LYS A 29 25.91 2.21 -83.78
CA LYS A 29 25.15 3.16 -82.95
C LYS A 29 24.03 2.45 -82.17
N LYS A 30 23.22 1.61 -82.84
CA LYS A 30 22.14 0.82 -82.21
C LYS A 30 22.69 -0.15 -81.14
N LYS A 31 23.83 -0.80 -81.40
CA LYS A 31 24.50 -1.67 -80.42
C LYS A 31 24.99 -0.88 -79.19
N LYS A 32 25.57 0.30 -79.39
CA LYS A 32 26.01 1.18 -78.29
C LYS A 32 24.82 1.63 -77.43
N GLU A 33 23.74 2.07 -78.07
CA GLU A 33 22.52 2.53 -77.39
C GLU A 33 21.83 1.39 -76.61
N LYS A 34 21.79 0.17 -77.18
CA LYS A 34 21.28 -1.02 -76.45
C LYS A 34 22.12 -1.31 -75.20
N LYS A 35 23.46 -1.28 -75.33
CA LYS A 35 24.38 -1.51 -74.20
C LYS A 35 24.24 -0.44 -73.11
N GLU A 36 24.01 0.82 -73.49
CA GLU A 36 23.79 1.92 -72.55
C GLU A 36 22.45 1.78 -71.81
N LYS A 37 21.37 1.43 -72.52
CA LYS A 37 20.06 1.14 -71.90
C LYS A 37 20.16 -0.04 -70.92
N GLU A 38 20.89 -1.09 -71.27
CA GLU A 38 21.11 -2.25 -70.39
C GLU A 38 21.91 -1.87 -69.13
N LYS A 39 22.96 -1.06 -69.27
CA LYS A 39 23.70 -0.51 -68.12
C LYS A 39 22.82 0.34 -67.21
N LYS A 40 21.97 1.21 -67.77
CA LYS A 40 21.04 2.05 -67.00
C LYS A 40 20.01 1.19 -66.24
N LYS A 41 19.46 0.16 -66.88
CA LYS A 41 18.56 -0.81 -66.22
C LYS A 41 19.24 -1.55 -65.07
N LYS A 42 20.49 -2.03 -65.28
CA LYS A 42 21.26 -2.71 -64.23
C LYS A 42 21.56 -1.78 -63.05
N LYS A 43 21.88 -0.51 -63.31
CA LYS A 43 22.10 0.50 -62.26
C LYS A 43 20.83 0.76 -61.44
N LYS A 44 19.68 0.97 -62.11
CA LYS A 44 18.38 1.17 -61.45
C LYS A 44 17.98 -0.02 -60.58
N LYS A 45 18.16 -1.26 -61.08
CA LYS A 45 17.88 -2.49 -60.31
C LYS A 45 18.74 -2.60 -59.05
N LYS A 46 20.03 -2.23 -59.13
CA LYS A 46 20.95 -2.21 -57.98
C LYS A 46 20.55 -1.15 -56.95
N GLU A 47 20.14 0.04 -57.40
CA GLU A 47 19.64 1.11 -56.52
C GLU A 47 18.35 0.70 -55.80
N GLU A 48 17.41 0.03 -56.50
CA GLU A 48 16.18 -0.52 -55.91
C GLU A 48 16.48 -1.62 -54.87
N GLU A 49 17.40 -2.55 -55.16
CA GLU A 49 17.84 -3.60 -54.22
C GLU A 49 18.51 -3.00 -52.96
N GLU A 50 19.36 -1.99 -53.12
CA GLU A 50 19.98 -1.28 -51.98
C GLU A 50 18.95 -0.51 -51.13
N GLU A 51 17.93 0.09 -51.74
CA GLU A 51 16.85 0.77 -51.01
C GLU A 51 15.98 -0.23 -50.22
N GLU A 52 15.66 -1.38 -50.82
CA GLU A 52 14.91 -2.44 -50.15
C GLU A 52 15.68 -3.01 -48.94
N GLU A 53 16.99 -3.22 -49.08
CA GLU A 53 17.86 -3.68 -47.99
C GLU A 53 17.89 -2.66 -46.83
N LYS A 54 17.98 -1.35 -47.14
CA LYS A 54 17.92 -0.28 -46.14
C LYS A 54 16.57 -0.26 -45.41
N LYS A 55 15.46 -0.42 -46.13
CA LYS A 55 14.11 -0.50 -45.52
C LYS A 55 13.99 -1.71 -44.59
N LYS A 56 14.49 -2.88 -44.98
CA LYS A 56 14.52 -4.09 -44.15
C LYS A 56 15.35 -3.90 -42.88
N LYS A 57 16.54 -3.28 -42.98
CA LYS A 57 17.39 -2.96 -41.81
C LYS A 57 16.67 -2.01 -40.84
N LYS A 58 16.08 -0.92 -41.35
CA LYS A 58 15.32 0.03 -40.53
C LYS A 58 14.10 -0.62 -39.84
N LYS A 59 13.40 -1.53 -40.52
CA LYS A 59 12.28 -2.28 -39.91
C LYS A 59 12.78 -3.18 -38.76
N LYS A 60 13.88 -3.92 -38.97
CA LYS A 60 14.48 -4.79 -37.96
C LYS A 60 15.01 -4.02 -36.75
N GLU A 61 15.56 -2.82 -36.95
CA GLU A 61 15.98 -1.94 -35.85
C GLU A 61 14.78 -1.45 -35.02
N LYS A 62 13.70 -1.01 -35.67
CA LYS A 62 12.46 -0.63 -34.99
C LYS A 62 11.83 -1.78 -34.19
N GLU A 63 11.83 -3.00 -34.73
CA GLU A 63 11.33 -4.18 -34.01
C GLU A 63 12.16 -4.48 -32.76
N LYS A 64 13.50 -4.41 -32.86
CA LYS A 64 14.40 -4.56 -31.70
C LYS A 64 14.19 -3.48 -30.64
N GLU A 65 13.96 -2.23 -31.06
CA GLU A 65 13.68 -1.12 -30.13
C GLU A 65 12.35 -1.35 -29.39
N LYS A 66 11.30 -1.77 -30.09
CA LYS A 66 10.01 -2.13 -29.49
C LYS A 66 10.15 -3.29 -28.49
N GLU A 67 10.93 -4.32 -28.83
CA GLU A 67 11.19 -5.45 -27.94
C GLU A 67 11.93 -5.01 -26.66
N LYS A 68 12.93 -4.14 -26.78
CA LYS A 68 13.64 -3.56 -25.62
C LYS A 68 12.70 -2.78 -24.71
N LYS A 69 11.89 -1.87 -25.29
CA LYS A 69 10.89 -1.09 -24.54
C LYS A 69 9.86 -1.98 -23.83
N LYS A 70 9.42 -3.08 -24.46
CA LYS A 70 8.52 -4.05 -23.82
C LYS A 70 9.19 -4.73 -22.60
N LYS A 71 10.45 -5.17 -22.75
CA LYS A 71 11.21 -5.79 -21.65
C LYS A 71 11.48 -4.83 -20.50
N GLU A 72 11.73 -3.55 -20.77
CA GLU A 72 11.90 -2.52 -19.74
C GLU A 72 10.60 -2.31 -18.96
N LYS A 73 9.46 -2.16 -19.65
CA LYS A 73 8.14 -2.06 -19.02
C LYS A 73 7.79 -3.28 -18.17
N GLU A 74 8.12 -4.50 -18.62
CA GLU A 74 7.91 -5.73 -17.84
C GLU A 74 8.75 -5.74 -16.56
N LYS A 75 10.04 -5.35 -16.63
CA LYS A 75 10.91 -5.24 -15.46
C LYS A 75 10.42 -4.18 -14.46
N GLU A 76 9.91 -3.07 -14.95
CA GLU A 76 9.34 -2.01 -14.11
C GLU A 76 8.09 -2.50 -13.36
N LYS A 77 7.18 -3.19 -14.07
CA LYS A 77 6.00 -3.84 -13.46
C LYS A 77 6.40 -4.87 -12.40
N GLU A 78 7.43 -5.68 -12.65
CA GLU A 78 7.95 -6.66 -11.69
C GLU A 78 8.52 -5.96 -10.43
N LYS A 79 9.31 -4.89 -10.61
CA LYS A 79 9.82 -4.07 -9.49
C LYS A 79 8.68 -3.48 -8.66
N LYS A 80 7.63 -2.94 -9.30
CA LYS A 80 6.45 -2.38 -8.62
C LYS A 80 5.69 -3.45 -7.82
N LYS A 81 5.48 -4.64 -8.39
CA LYS A 81 4.88 -5.79 -7.68
C LYS A 81 5.69 -6.18 -6.45
N LYS A 82 7.02 -6.31 -6.59
CA LYS A 82 7.92 -6.66 -5.48
C LYS A 82 7.93 -5.60 -4.37
N LYS A 83 7.86 -4.30 -4.72
CA LYS A 83 7.73 -3.21 -3.73
C LYS A 83 6.42 -3.34 -2.94
N LYS A 84 5.29 -3.54 -3.63
CA LYS A 84 3.97 -3.73 -3.01
C LYS A 84 3.90 -4.96 -2.09
N GLU A 85 4.53 -6.07 -2.47
CA GLU A 85 4.63 -7.26 -1.61
C GLU A 85 5.44 -6.99 -0.34
N LYS A 86 6.58 -6.30 -0.46
CA LYS A 86 7.42 -5.94 0.69
C LYS A 86 6.70 -4.98 1.64
N GLU A 87 5.90 -4.06 1.13
CA GLU A 87 5.06 -3.16 1.95
C GLU A 87 3.98 -3.95 2.70
N LYS A 88 3.26 -4.85 2.03
CA LYS A 88 2.28 -5.75 2.67
C LYS A 88 2.91 -6.64 3.75
N GLU A 89 4.14 -7.12 3.54
CA GLU A 89 4.86 -7.91 4.53
C GLU A 89 5.21 -7.09 5.78
N LYS A 90 5.72 -5.86 5.59
CA LYS A 90 5.99 -4.92 6.68
C LYS A 90 4.74 -4.57 7.48
N GLU A 91 3.61 -4.34 6.79
CA GLU A 91 2.33 -4.06 7.44
C GLU A 91 1.85 -5.26 8.29
N LYS A 92 1.93 -6.47 7.74
CA LYS A 92 1.63 -7.71 8.50
C LYS A 92 2.55 -7.88 9.72
N GLU A 93 3.83 -7.53 9.60
CA GLU A 93 4.77 -7.56 10.73
C GLU A 93 4.41 -6.54 11.81
N LYS A 94 4.10 -5.29 11.44
CA LYS A 94 3.62 -4.25 12.37
C LYS A 94 2.36 -4.71 13.12
N LYS A 95 1.36 -5.21 12.41
CA LYS A 95 0.11 -5.73 12.99
C LYS A 95 0.35 -6.91 13.96
N LYS A 96 1.32 -7.79 13.66
CA LYS A 96 1.72 -8.87 14.58
C LYS A 96 2.36 -8.32 15.86
N LYS A 97 3.26 -7.34 15.75
CA LYS A 97 3.91 -6.69 16.90
C LYS A 97 2.90 -5.96 17.78
N GLU A 98 1.93 -5.26 17.20
CA GLU A 98 0.84 -4.60 17.95
C GLU A 98 -0.01 -5.60 18.73
N LYS A 99 -0.45 -6.69 18.07
CA LYS A 99 -1.19 -7.77 18.73
C LYS A 99 -0.40 -8.41 19.88
N GLU A 100 0.93 -8.54 19.74
CA GLU A 100 1.79 -9.05 20.80
C GLU A 100 1.89 -8.08 21.98
N LYS A 101 2.06 -6.78 21.71
CA LYS A 101 2.04 -5.72 22.74
C LYS A 101 0.71 -5.69 23.48
N GLU A 102 -0.41 -5.78 22.78
CA GLU A 102 -1.76 -5.81 23.37
C GLU A 102 -1.94 -7.04 24.28
N LYS A 103 -1.53 -8.23 23.82
CA LYS A 103 -1.54 -9.45 24.65
C LYS A 103 -0.68 -9.32 25.90
N LYS A 104 0.49 -8.69 25.80
CA LYS A 104 1.36 -8.42 26.95
C LYS A 104 0.69 -7.47 27.95
N LYS A 105 0.10 -6.36 27.49
CA LYS A 105 -0.64 -5.40 28.31
C LYS A 105 -1.83 -6.07 29.02
N LYS A 106 -2.58 -6.94 28.33
CA LYS A 106 -3.67 -7.73 28.92
C LYS A 106 -3.19 -8.66 30.03
N LYS A 107 -2.07 -9.37 29.80
CA LYS A 107 -1.46 -10.26 30.80
C LYS A 107 -0.91 -9.51 32.02
N GLU A 108 -0.39 -8.31 31.84
CA GLU A 108 0.05 -7.45 32.95
C GLU A 108 -1.13 -6.97 33.79
N LYS A 109 -2.21 -6.48 33.16
CA LYS A 109 -3.47 -6.13 33.86
C LYS A 109 -4.07 -7.29 34.62
N GLU A 110 -4.02 -8.51 34.08
CA GLU A 110 -4.54 -9.71 34.76
C GLU A 110 -3.73 -10.06 36.01
N LYS A 111 -2.39 -9.98 35.92
CA LYS A 111 -1.49 -10.17 37.08
C LYS A 111 -1.69 -9.12 38.16
N GLU A 112 -1.98 -7.88 37.77
CA GLU A 112 -2.27 -6.79 38.72
C GLU A 112 -3.56 -7.07 39.49
N LYS A 113 -4.64 -7.42 38.78
CA LYS A 113 -5.92 -7.85 39.40
C LYS A 113 -5.74 -9.06 40.32
N GLU A 114 -4.90 -10.02 39.95
CA GLU A 114 -4.60 -11.18 40.82
C GLU A 114 -3.87 -10.77 42.11
N LYS A 115 -2.89 -9.86 42.00
CA LYS A 115 -2.18 -9.29 43.17
C LYS A 115 -3.12 -8.53 44.09
N GLU A 116 -4.04 -7.74 43.54
CA GLU A 116 -5.05 -6.98 44.28
C GLU A 116 -5.98 -7.92 45.05
N LYS A 117 -6.56 -8.92 44.37
CA LYS A 117 -7.38 -9.97 45.01
C LYS A 117 -6.63 -10.72 46.12
N LYS A 118 -5.33 -10.93 45.96
CA LYS A 118 -4.49 -11.57 47.00
C LYS A 118 -4.33 -10.66 48.22
N LYS A 119 -4.07 -9.37 48.01
CA LYS A 119 -3.99 -8.36 49.09
C LYS A 119 -5.31 -8.24 49.84
N GLU A 120 -6.44 -8.23 49.14
CA GLU A 120 -7.78 -8.18 49.74
C GLU A 120 -8.05 -9.41 50.62
N LYS A 121 -7.78 -10.62 50.12
CA LYS A 121 -7.89 -11.86 50.91
C LYS A 121 -6.96 -11.88 52.13
N GLU A 122 -5.79 -11.25 52.04
CA GLU A 122 -4.86 -11.14 53.17
C GLU A 122 -5.39 -10.16 54.23
N LYS A 123 -5.94 -9.02 53.83
CA LYS A 123 -6.64 -8.06 54.72
C LYS A 123 -7.81 -8.73 55.43
N GLU A 124 -8.67 -9.44 54.70
CA GLU A 124 -9.83 -10.17 55.26
C GLU A 124 -9.40 -11.21 56.30
N LYS A 125 -8.35 -11.99 56.02
CA LYS A 125 -7.80 -12.95 56.99
C LYS A 125 -7.28 -12.27 58.26
N LYS A 126 -6.59 -11.14 58.11
CA LYS A 126 -6.05 -10.37 59.24
C LYS A 126 -7.17 -9.76 60.09
N GLU A 127 -8.27 -9.34 59.49
CA GLU A 127 -9.46 -8.87 60.20
C GLU A 127 -10.15 -9.99 60.97
N LYS A 128 -10.35 -11.15 60.35
CA LYS A 128 -10.88 -12.36 61.02
C LYS A 128 -10.01 -12.76 62.23
N GLU A 129 -8.70 -12.78 62.07
CA GLU A 129 -7.77 -13.09 63.18
C GLU A 129 -7.85 -12.05 64.32
N LYS A 130 -8.01 -10.76 63.99
CA LYS A 130 -8.22 -9.71 65.00
C LYS A 130 -9.56 -9.89 65.72
N GLU A 131 -10.63 -10.25 65.01
CA GLU A 131 -11.95 -10.50 65.59
C GLU A 131 -11.93 -11.71 66.54
N GLU A 132 -11.29 -12.81 66.13
CA GLU A 132 -11.11 -14.00 66.98
C GLU A 132 -10.30 -13.67 68.25
N LYS A 133 -9.21 -12.89 68.13
CA LYS A 133 -8.44 -12.42 69.30
C LYS A 133 -9.28 -11.56 70.24
N LYS A 134 -10.13 -10.68 69.71
CA LYS A 134 -11.05 -9.86 70.52
C LYS A 134 -12.08 -10.73 71.25
N LYS A 135 -12.65 -11.74 70.59
CA LYS A 135 -13.59 -12.69 71.20
C LYS A 135 -12.92 -13.47 72.33
N LYS A 136 -11.72 -14.01 72.10
CA LYS A 136 -10.96 -14.74 73.11
C LYS A 136 -10.64 -13.89 74.35
N LYS A 137 -10.19 -12.64 74.16
CA LYS A 137 -9.97 -11.71 75.28
C LYS A 137 -11.23 -11.45 76.09
N LYS A 138 -12.37 -11.28 75.43
CA LYS A 138 -13.67 -11.05 76.08
C LYS A 138 -14.15 -12.28 76.86
N GLU A 139 -13.83 -13.49 76.41
CA GLU A 139 -14.07 -14.73 77.17
C GLU A 139 -13.15 -14.80 78.40
N GLU A 140 -11.84 -14.55 78.24
CA GLU A 140 -10.87 -14.53 79.35
C GLU A 140 -11.23 -13.47 80.41
N GLU A 141 -11.74 -12.29 80.03
CA GLU A 141 -12.23 -11.26 80.96
C GLU A 141 -13.49 -11.70 81.72
N LYS A 142 -14.40 -12.44 81.07
CA LYS A 142 -15.60 -12.97 81.73
C LYS A 142 -15.24 -14.05 82.74
N GLU A 143 -14.36 -14.97 82.39
CA GLU A 143 -13.88 -16.02 83.31
C GLU A 143 -13.24 -15.41 84.55
N LYS A 144 -12.39 -14.39 84.38
CA LYS A 144 -11.79 -13.66 85.53
C LYS A 144 -12.82 -12.98 86.41
N LYS A 145 -13.86 -12.37 85.82
CA LYS A 145 -14.93 -11.72 86.59
C LYS A 145 -15.76 -12.72 87.39
N GLU A 146 -16.02 -13.90 86.81
CA GLU A 146 -16.70 -14.99 87.51
C GLU A 146 -15.85 -15.54 88.66
N GLU A 147 -14.52 -15.65 88.48
CA GLU A 147 -13.57 -16.05 89.54
C GLU A 147 -13.50 -15.02 90.69
N GLU A 148 -13.45 -13.71 90.38
CA GLU A 148 -13.49 -12.64 91.39
C GLU A 148 -14.82 -12.59 92.16
N GLU A 149 -15.97 -12.77 91.48
CA GLU A 149 -17.29 -12.84 92.13
C GLU A 149 -17.42 -14.07 93.07
N GLU A 150 -16.75 -15.18 92.76
CA GLU A 150 -16.73 -16.37 93.62
C GLU A 150 -15.85 -16.16 94.87
N GLU A 151 -14.80 -15.33 94.79
CA GLU A 151 -13.90 -15.03 95.92
C GLU A 151 -14.49 -14.00 96.92
N GLU A 152 -15.33 -13.04 96.47
CA GLU A 152 -16.01 -12.07 97.37
C GLU A 152 -17.21 -12.64 98.17
N GLY A 153 -17.68 -13.85 97.85
CA GLY A 153 -18.86 -14.48 98.47
C GLY A 153 -18.71 -14.95 99.92
N GLU A 154 -17.52 -14.88 100.54
CA GLU A 154 -17.26 -15.31 101.92
C GLU A 154 -16.93 -14.16 102.90
N GLY A 155 -17.39 -12.94 102.63
CA GLY A 155 -17.24 -11.79 103.53
C GLY A 155 -18.53 -11.36 104.23
N GLU A 156 -18.77 -11.83 105.46
CA GLU A 156 -19.70 -11.16 106.39
C GLU A 156 -19.16 -9.76 106.73
N GLY A 157 -19.89 -8.70 106.38
CA GLY A 157 -19.53 -7.33 106.75
C GLY A 157 -20.69 -6.35 106.61
N GLU A 158 -21.38 -6.08 107.72
CA GLU A 158 -22.26 -4.92 107.89
C GLU A 158 -21.46 -3.63 107.67
N GLY A 159 -21.97 -2.73 106.82
CA GLY A 159 -21.36 -1.42 106.60
C GLY A 159 -22.29 -0.49 105.83
N GLU A 160 -23.18 0.19 106.55
CA GLU A 160 -23.87 1.39 106.08
C GLU A 160 -22.84 2.48 105.77
N GLY A 161 -22.92 3.07 104.58
CA GLY A 161 -22.07 4.17 104.15
C GLY A 161 -22.72 4.94 103.02
N GLU A 162 -23.58 5.89 103.39
CA GLU A 162 -24.00 7.01 102.54
C GLU A 162 -22.77 7.81 102.10
N GLY A 163 -22.69 8.13 100.80
CA GLY A 163 -21.64 8.96 100.23
C GLY A 163 -22.09 9.51 98.87
N GLU A 164 -22.62 10.73 98.92
CA GLU A 164 -23.00 11.58 97.78
C GLU A 164 -21.79 12.10 96.98
N GLU A 165 -22.09 12.69 95.82
CA GLU A 165 -21.24 13.56 94.97
C GLU A 165 -20.13 12.82 94.19
N GLU A 166 -19.79 13.14 92.95
CA GLU A 166 -19.74 14.44 92.28
C GLU A 166 -19.67 14.25 90.75
N GLU A 167 -20.05 15.31 90.04
CA GLU A 167 -20.02 15.52 88.59
C GLU A 167 -18.61 15.34 87.97
N GLY A 168 -18.57 14.99 86.69
CA GLY A 168 -17.33 14.91 85.93
C GLY A 168 -17.58 14.72 84.44
N GLU A 169 -18.14 15.76 83.81
CA GLU A 169 -18.12 15.93 82.36
C GLU A 169 -16.66 16.02 81.87
N GLY A 170 -16.27 15.19 80.89
CA GLY A 170 -14.90 15.14 80.39
C GLY A 170 -14.82 14.61 78.96
N GLU A 171 -15.06 15.53 78.03
CA GLU A 171 -14.47 15.67 76.69
C GLU A 171 -14.35 14.41 75.80
N GLY A 172 -15.32 14.26 74.90
CA GLY A 172 -15.18 13.44 73.70
C GLY A 172 -14.33 14.17 72.66
N GLU A 173 -13.06 13.80 72.55
CA GLU A 173 -12.23 14.13 71.39
C GLU A 173 -12.67 13.25 70.21
N GLY A 174 -13.27 13.89 69.21
CA GLY A 174 -13.53 13.27 67.91
C GLY A 174 -12.22 13.10 67.16
N GLU A 175 -11.74 11.86 67.07
CA GLU A 175 -10.72 11.48 66.10
C GLU A 175 -11.39 11.34 64.72
N GLY A 176 -10.90 12.17 63.80
CA GLY A 176 -11.50 12.41 62.49
C GLY A 176 -11.59 11.18 61.61
N GLU A 177 -12.74 11.07 60.94
CA GLU A 177 -12.82 10.41 59.65
C GLU A 177 -11.97 11.25 58.67
N GLU A 178 -10.72 10.83 58.46
CA GLU A 178 -9.98 11.17 57.26
C GLU A 178 -10.69 10.48 56.09
N GLU A 179 -11.63 11.23 55.49
CA GLU A 179 -12.13 11.00 54.15
C GLU A 179 -10.92 11.06 53.21
N GLU A 180 -10.38 9.88 52.86
CA GLU A 180 -9.41 9.72 51.77
C GLU A 180 -10.05 10.28 50.51
N GLY A 181 -9.71 11.53 50.21
CA GLY A 181 -10.09 12.20 48.98
C GLY A 181 -9.72 11.35 47.78
N GLU A 182 -10.74 11.05 46.98
CA GLU A 182 -10.59 10.64 45.59
C GLU A 182 -9.94 11.81 44.83
N GLY A 183 -8.61 11.90 44.93
CA GLY A 183 -7.80 12.71 44.05
C GLY A 183 -7.79 12.07 42.68
N GLU A 184 -8.78 12.43 41.86
CA GLU A 184 -8.70 12.36 40.41
C GLU A 184 -7.59 13.32 39.95
N GLY A 185 -6.35 12.86 40.09
CA GLY A 185 -5.16 13.50 39.55
C GLY A 185 -4.93 13.05 38.13
N GLU A 186 -5.60 13.77 37.23
CA GLU A 186 -5.24 14.11 35.85
C GLU A 186 -4.15 13.24 35.18
N GLY A 187 -4.58 12.61 34.09
CA GLY A 187 -3.73 11.86 33.21
C GLY A 187 -2.59 12.71 32.65
N GLU A 188 -1.38 12.18 32.77
CA GLU A 188 -0.35 12.40 31.77
C GLU A 188 -0.78 11.65 30.51
N GLU A 189 -1.65 12.30 29.72
CA GLU A 189 -1.62 12.11 28.28
C GLU A 189 -0.25 12.59 27.81
N GLU A 190 0.69 11.65 27.64
CA GLU A 190 1.76 11.82 26.66
C GLU A 190 1.07 11.95 25.30
N GLY A 191 0.75 13.20 24.96
CA GLY A 191 0.32 13.59 23.64
C GLY A 191 1.38 13.18 22.64
N GLU A 192 1.02 12.25 21.77
CA GLU A 192 1.59 12.16 20.43
C GLU A 192 1.13 13.41 19.68
N GLY A 193 1.85 14.51 19.92
CA GLY A 193 1.79 15.68 19.09
C GLY A 193 2.28 15.30 17.69
N GLU A 194 1.34 15.10 16.78
CA GLU A 194 1.58 15.29 15.35
C GLU A 194 1.84 16.78 15.14
N GLY A 195 3.07 17.19 15.44
CA GLY A 195 3.60 18.47 15.02
C GLY A 195 3.88 18.38 13.53
N GLU A 196 2.97 18.90 12.71
CA GLU A 196 3.29 19.42 11.39
C GLU A 196 4.18 20.65 11.58
N GLY A 197 5.46 20.39 11.84
CA GLY A 197 6.50 21.39 11.79
C GLY A 197 6.94 21.56 10.35
N GLU A 198 6.37 22.53 9.66
CA GLU A 198 7.01 23.18 8.51
C GLU A 198 8.26 23.90 9.01
N GLY A 199 9.34 23.14 9.18
CA GLY A 199 10.67 23.65 9.41
C GLY A 199 11.30 23.96 8.06
N GLU A 200 11.15 25.20 7.59
CA GLU A 200 12.05 25.81 6.61
C GLU A 200 13.45 25.89 7.26
N GLY A 201 14.21 24.80 7.12
CA GLY A 201 15.64 24.77 7.41
C GLY A 201 16.40 25.35 6.22
N GLU A 202 16.63 26.66 6.23
CA GLU A 202 17.74 27.26 5.50
C GLU A 202 19.06 26.80 6.15
N GLU A 203 19.62 25.69 5.68
CA GLU A 203 21.03 25.37 5.90
C GLU A 203 21.86 25.91 4.72
N GLU A 204 22.47 27.06 4.95
CA GLU A 204 23.69 27.49 4.27
C GLU A 204 24.81 26.51 4.64
N GLU A 205 25.11 25.54 3.77
CA GLU A 205 26.42 24.88 3.75
C GLU A 205 27.19 25.29 2.48
N GLU A 206 28.13 26.22 2.68
CA GLU A 206 29.32 26.34 1.85
C GLU A 206 30.17 25.07 2.03
N GLU A 207 29.94 24.06 1.21
CA GLU A 207 30.93 22.99 0.99
C GLU A 207 31.38 23.01 -0.47
N GLU A 208 32.60 23.49 -0.70
CA GLU A 208 33.32 23.36 -1.98
C GLU A 208 33.61 21.88 -2.25
N GLY A 209 32.60 21.16 -2.74
CA GLY A 209 32.74 19.83 -3.31
C GLY A 209 32.78 19.90 -4.84
N GLU A 210 33.95 19.73 -5.44
CA GLU A 210 34.07 19.42 -6.88
C GLU A 210 33.45 18.04 -7.15
N GLY A 211 32.13 17.98 -7.26
CA GLY A 211 31.37 16.83 -7.72
C GLY A 211 30.77 17.16 -9.09
N GLU A 212 31.21 16.45 -10.13
CA GLU A 212 30.52 16.42 -11.42
C GLU A 212 29.13 15.78 -11.20
N GLY A 213 28.15 16.61 -10.85
CA GLY A 213 26.74 16.26 -10.80
C GLY A 213 26.16 16.23 -12.21
N GLU A 214 25.79 15.05 -12.68
CA GLU A 214 24.73 14.92 -13.67
C GLU A 214 23.44 15.39 -13.01
N GLU A 215 22.91 16.52 -13.48
CA GLU A 215 21.59 17.04 -13.15
C GLU A 215 20.54 15.96 -13.45
N GLU A 216 20.01 15.33 -12.40
CA GLU A 216 18.80 14.53 -12.48
C GLU A 216 17.64 15.51 -12.30
N GLU A 217 16.88 15.74 -13.38
CA GLU A 217 15.66 16.54 -13.39
C GLU A 217 14.67 15.96 -12.36
N GLU A 218 14.59 16.60 -11.19
CA GLU A 218 13.57 16.34 -10.20
C GLU A 218 12.27 17.01 -10.68
N GLU A 219 11.42 16.22 -11.36
CA GLU A 219 10.03 16.57 -11.60
C GLU A 219 9.30 16.59 -10.26
N GLY A 220 9.25 17.78 -9.64
CA GLY A 220 8.39 18.05 -8.48
C GLY A 220 6.92 17.98 -8.90
N GLU A 221 6.24 16.93 -8.47
CA GLU A 221 4.78 16.84 -8.46
C GLU A 221 4.24 17.78 -7.37
N GLY A 222 4.05 19.05 -7.74
CA GLY A 222 3.25 19.98 -6.94
C GLY A 222 1.77 19.62 -7.07
N GLU A 223 1.18 19.11 -6.00
CA GLU A 223 -0.27 18.96 -5.86
C GLU A 223 -0.91 20.35 -5.75
N GLY A 224 -1.21 20.95 -6.90
CA GLY A 224 -2.16 22.05 -6.98
C GLY A 224 -3.57 21.49 -6.90
N GLU A 225 -4.29 21.82 -5.82
CA GLU A 225 -5.74 21.68 -5.75
C GLU A 225 -6.39 22.59 -6.82
N GLY A 226 -6.55 22.03 -8.01
CA GLY A 226 -7.38 22.59 -9.06
C GLY A 226 -8.80 22.07 -8.90
N GLU A 227 -9.71 22.92 -8.44
CA GLU A 227 -11.14 22.76 -8.66
C GLU A 227 -11.38 22.77 -10.19
N GLY A 228 -11.37 21.59 -10.79
CA GLY A 228 -11.57 21.36 -12.22
C GLY A 228 -12.96 20.80 -12.49
N GLU A 229 -13.72 21.56 -13.27
CA GLU A 229 -15.08 21.30 -13.75
C GLU A 229 -15.32 19.87 -14.26
N GLU A 230 -16.57 19.46 -14.04
CA GLU A 230 -17.33 18.34 -14.62
C GLU A 230 -16.80 17.86 -15.97
N GLY A 231 -16.09 16.73 -15.95
CA GLY A 231 -15.83 15.91 -17.12
C GLY A 231 -16.81 14.75 -17.16
N GLU A 232 -17.73 14.78 -18.13
CA GLU A 232 -18.56 13.64 -18.53
C GLU A 232 -17.65 12.49 -18.97
N GLY A 233 -17.32 11.61 -18.03
CA GLY A 233 -16.62 10.36 -18.27
C GLY A 233 -17.64 9.24 -18.37
N GLU A 234 -17.82 8.71 -19.57
CA GLU A 234 -18.46 7.42 -19.82
C GLU A 234 -17.62 6.33 -19.14
N GLU A 235 -18.02 5.98 -17.92
CA GLU A 235 -17.45 4.88 -17.16
C GLU A 235 -18.29 3.63 -17.43
N GLU A 236 -17.78 2.73 -18.27
CA GLU A 236 -18.27 1.35 -18.39
C GLU A 236 -17.94 0.62 -17.08
N GLY A 237 -18.80 0.80 -16.09
CA GLY A 237 -18.82 0.01 -14.87
C GLY A 237 -19.71 -1.21 -15.05
N GLU A 238 -19.09 -2.39 -15.16
CA GLU A 238 -19.77 -3.67 -14.91
C GLU A 238 -20.10 -3.78 -13.42
N GLY A 239 -21.20 -3.14 -13.03
CA GLY A 239 -21.84 -3.33 -11.74
C GLY A 239 -22.97 -4.33 -11.88
N GLU A 240 -22.85 -5.49 -11.25
CA GLU A 240 -23.97 -6.38 -10.98
C GLU A 240 -24.94 -5.66 -10.02
N GLY A 241 -25.83 -4.87 -10.61
CA GLY A 241 -26.88 -4.12 -9.94
C GLY A 241 -28.05 -5.03 -9.61
N GLU A 242 -28.22 -5.27 -8.32
CA GLU A 242 -29.41 -5.80 -7.68
C GLU A 242 -30.66 -5.00 -8.10
N GLU A 243 -31.75 -5.71 -8.33
CA GLU A 243 -32.99 -5.28 -8.98
C GLU A 243 -33.56 -3.94 -8.47
N GLY A 244 -33.41 -2.89 -9.30
CA GLY A 244 -34.17 -1.65 -9.19
C GLY A 244 -35.24 -1.60 -10.26
N GLU A 245 -36.51 -1.78 -9.88
CA GLU A 245 -37.68 -1.54 -10.74
C GLU A 245 -37.75 -0.04 -11.10
N GLY A 246 -37.16 0.32 -12.24
CA GLY A 246 -37.28 1.65 -12.85
C GLY A 246 -38.07 1.55 -14.15
N GLU A 247 -39.38 1.86 -14.09
CA GLU A 247 -40.18 2.14 -15.28
C GLU A 247 -39.79 3.50 -15.87
N GLY A 248 -39.40 3.50 -17.14
CA GLY A 248 -39.25 4.69 -17.98
C GLY A 248 -37.93 4.65 -18.75
N GLY A 249 -37.89 4.69 -20.08
CA GLY A 249 -38.90 5.06 -21.04
C GLY A 249 -38.16 5.64 -22.23
N GLU A 250 -38.62 5.26 -23.41
CA GLU A 250 -38.32 5.84 -24.72
C GLU A 250 -37.09 5.31 -25.46
N GLU A 251 -37.44 4.79 -26.63
CA GLU A 251 -36.69 4.05 -27.61
C GLU A 251 -35.93 5.04 -28.50
N GLU A 252 -34.61 4.94 -28.57
CA GLU A 252 -33.87 5.35 -29.77
C GLU A 252 -33.17 4.11 -30.33
N GLU A 253 -33.75 3.59 -31.42
CA GLU A 253 -33.17 2.56 -32.27
C GLU A 253 -31.97 3.15 -33.00
N GLU A 254 -30.77 3.02 -32.44
CA GLU A 254 -29.53 3.17 -33.20
C GLU A 254 -29.02 1.78 -33.59
N GLU A 255 -29.18 1.45 -34.88
CA GLU A 255 -28.64 0.24 -35.52
C GLU A 255 -27.11 0.29 -35.52
N GLY A 256 -26.50 -0.07 -34.38
CA GLY A 256 -25.08 -0.37 -34.27
C GLY A 256 -24.81 -1.82 -34.65
N GLU A 257 -24.37 -2.07 -35.89
CA GLU A 257 -23.75 -3.34 -36.30
C GLU A 257 -22.38 -3.48 -35.60
N GLY A 258 -22.40 -3.84 -34.32
CA GLY A 258 -21.22 -4.21 -33.54
C GLY A 258 -20.95 -5.71 -33.64
N GLU A 259 -20.04 -6.10 -34.54
CA GLU A 259 -19.42 -7.43 -34.50
C GLU A 259 -18.44 -7.49 -33.31
N GLY A 260 -18.99 -7.65 -32.10
CA GLY A 260 -18.25 -7.93 -30.89
C GLY A 260 -18.02 -9.43 -30.73
N GLU A 261 -16.86 -9.92 -31.18
CA GLU A 261 -16.35 -11.25 -30.80
C GLU A 261 -15.84 -11.16 -29.34
N GLY A 262 -16.77 -11.27 -28.39
CA GLY A 262 -16.45 -11.46 -26.97
C GLY A 262 -16.12 -12.92 -26.70
N GLU A 263 -14.83 -13.24 -26.63
CA GLU A 263 -14.34 -14.49 -26.03
C GLU A 263 -14.43 -14.34 -24.50
N GLY A 264 -15.58 -14.72 -23.93
CA GLY A 264 -15.74 -14.88 -22.49
C GLY A 264 -14.95 -16.10 -22.01
N GLU A 265 -13.91 -15.87 -21.22
CA GLU A 265 -13.23 -16.91 -20.45
C GLU A 265 -14.12 -17.25 -19.24
N GLU A 266 -14.80 -18.40 -19.29
CA GLU A 266 -15.49 -19.00 -18.15
C GLU A 266 -14.44 -19.38 -17.08
N GLU A 267 -14.42 -18.66 -15.94
CA GLU A 267 -13.70 -19.11 -14.75
C GLU A 267 -14.55 -20.20 -14.06
N GLU A 268 -14.13 -21.45 -14.22
CA GLU A 268 -14.64 -22.60 -13.46
C GLU A 268 -14.24 -22.45 -11.98
N GLU A 269 -15.18 -22.00 -11.15
CA GLU A 269 -15.07 -22.01 -9.69
C GLU A 269 -15.23 -23.45 -9.18
N GLU A 270 -14.11 -24.16 -9.03
CA GLU A 270 -14.06 -25.47 -8.37
C GLU A 270 -14.31 -25.29 -6.86
N GLY A 271 -15.57 -25.44 -6.45
CA GLY A 271 -15.96 -25.58 -5.06
C GLY A 271 -15.52 -26.92 -4.48
N GLU A 272 -14.46 -26.92 -3.66
CA GLU A 272 -14.08 -28.06 -2.82
C GLU A 272 -15.06 -28.17 -1.63
N GLY A 273 -16.04 -29.05 -1.77
CA GLY A 273 -16.94 -29.44 -0.69
C GLY A 273 -16.22 -30.33 0.33
N GLU A 274 -16.17 -29.87 1.58
CA GLU A 274 -15.71 -30.65 2.73
C GLU A 274 -16.74 -31.76 3.05
N GLY A 275 -16.34 -33.01 2.84
CA GLY A 275 -17.06 -34.17 3.33
C GLY A 275 -16.65 -34.48 4.77
N GLU A 276 -17.57 -34.22 5.71
CA GLU A 276 -17.49 -34.76 7.07
C GLU A 276 -17.82 -36.26 7.05
N GLU A 277 -16.80 -37.11 7.21
CA GLU A 277 -17.00 -38.53 7.52
C GLU A 277 -17.15 -38.68 9.04
N GLU A 278 -18.40 -38.87 9.49
CA GLU A 278 -18.72 -39.39 10.81
C GLU A 278 -18.32 -40.88 10.87
N GLU A 279 -17.24 -41.20 11.59
CA GLU A 279 -16.86 -42.58 11.92
C GLU A 279 -17.58 -43.01 13.21
N GLU A 280 -18.69 -43.73 13.04
CA GLU A 280 -19.36 -44.53 14.08
C GLU A 280 -18.74 -45.94 14.20
N GLY A 281 -18.48 -46.38 15.44
CA GLY A 281 -18.40 -47.82 15.85
C GLY A 281 -17.05 -48.51 15.59
N ASP A 282 -16.46 -49.32 16.47
CA ASP A 282 -16.96 -50.26 17.50
C ASP A 282 -15.99 -50.34 18.71
#